data_AF-R8B8X2-F1
#
_entry.id   AF-R8B8X2-F1
#
_cell.length_a   1.000
_cell.length_b   1.000
_cell.length_c   1.000
_cell.angle_alpha   90.00
_cell.angle_beta   90.00
_cell.angle_gamma   90.00
#
_symmetry.space_group_name_H-M   'P 1'
#
loop_
_entity.id
_entity.type
_entity.pdbx_description
1 polymer ?
#
loop_
_entity_poly.entity_id
_entity_poly.type
_entity_poly.pdbx_seq_one_letter_code
_entity_poly.pdbx_strand_id
1 'polypeptide(L)'
;MVTGFLLQGVMLYTANTGDMRYTEPESLVFNIEDKLAYKYAVQDLQERAVIYDRVFGTRSTEIILPSFEESLNTNFTEPSGSVLPIRSELTGFTIPGLCGASGDLATVIMGAGPLRNLSRRLWAIVRKENVRFDQKTGSLSLTGLVGADAIDQGNYRANEYAMYPYIAIAAAEHGDERLKEAAMLKFEQAWGLVTTSTGAKSLDLTKASTLMNYAALTATLIRPGGYERMVKKGPSNTALKGPILSEVPYPGVLVAKARSHMSTDLEIVLYPSADPGTFKLGISRLQPGKSYAYGMKTLVADGDGNLSLDILVDGRTHVHLKPVTI
;
A
#
# COMPACT_ATOMS: atom_id res chain seq x y z
N MET A 1 3.13 -18.53 3.78
CA MET A 1 2.21 -17.41 3.46
C MET A 1 2.41 -16.24 4.43
N VAL A 2 2.24 -16.42 5.75
CA VAL A 2 2.30 -15.35 6.75
C VAL A 2 3.65 -14.63 6.83
N THR A 3 4.77 -15.37 6.79
CA THR A 3 6.13 -14.81 6.88
C THR A 3 6.48 -13.90 5.69
N GLY A 4 6.05 -14.25 4.48
CA GLY A 4 6.28 -13.43 3.28
C GLY A 4 5.55 -12.09 3.31
N PHE A 5 4.29 -12.07 3.76
CA PHE A 5 3.53 -10.82 3.91
C PHE A 5 4.08 -9.93 5.02
N LEU A 6 4.49 -10.52 6.15
CA LEU A 6 5.15 -9.78 7.23
C LEU A 6 6.45 -9.14 6.74
N LEU A 7 7.31 -9.90 6.07
CA LEU A 7 8.54 -9.39 5.47
C LEU A 7 8.24 -8.23 4.51
N GLN A 8 7.27 -8.40 3.60
CA GLN A 8 6.90 -7.35 2.66
C GLN A 8 6.48 -6.08 3.39
N GLY A 9 5.67 -6.18 4.45
CA GLY A 9 5.25 -5.05 5.27
C GLY A 9 6.41 -4.34 5.95
N VAL A 10 7.27 -5.09 6.65
CA VAL A 10 8.45 -4.54 7.34
C VAL A 10 9.43 -3.90 6.35
N MET A 11 9.74 -4.57 5.24
CA MET A 11 10.66 -4.03 4.24
C MET A 11 10.09 -2.81 3.50
N LEU A 12 8.78 -2.77 3.25
CA LEU A 12 8.12 -1.58 2.73
C LEU A 12 8.18 -0.43 3.74
N TYR A 13 7.99 -0.69 5.03
CA TYR A 13 8.16 0.32 6.07
C TYR A 13 9.60 0.86 6.04
N THR A 14 10.60 0.00 6.27
CA THR A 14 12.02 0.39 6.32
C THR A 14 12.42 1.20 5.09
N ALA A 15 12.03 0.74 3.90
CA ALA A 15 12.44 1.41 2.67
C ALA A 15 11.68 2.71 2.37
N ASN A 16 10.45 2.89 2.87
CA ASN A 16 9.67 4.10 2.63
C ASN A 16 9.79 5.14 3.75
N THR A 17 10.27 4.75 4.94
CA THR A 17 10.52 5.68 6.06
C THR A 17 12.00 5.98 6.25
N GLY A 18 12.89 5.07 5.81
CA GLY A 18 14.31 5.10 6.15
C GLY A 18 14.58 4.69 7.61
N ASP A 19 13.57 4.20 8.34
CA ASP A 19 13.72 3.73 9.70
C ASP A 19 14.23 2.28 9.71
N MET A 20 15.46 2.14 10.20
CA MET A 20 16.21 0.88 10.22
C MET A 20 15.96 0.06 11.48
N ARG A 21 15.04 0.43 12.37
CA ARG A 21 14.86 -0.28 13.66
C ARG A 21 14.65 -1.78 13.54
N TYR A 22 13.99 -2.24 12.48
CA TYR A 22 13.69 -3.66 12.25
C TYR A 22 14.86 -4.44 11.62
N THR A 23 15.97 -3.76 11.34
CA THR A 23 17.23 -4.37 10.90
C THR A 23 18.15 -4.70 12.06
N GLU A 24 17.84 -4.18 13.25
CA GLU A 24 18.60 -4.47 14.47
C GLU A 24 18.31 -5.90 14.96
N PRO A 25 19.31 -6.60 15.54
CA PRO A 25 19.11 -7.91 16.15
C PRO A 25 17.94 -7.89 17.14
N GLU A 26 17.12 -8.94 17.12
CA GLU A 26 15.99 -9.14 18.04
C GLU A 26 14.86 -8.08 17.97
N SER A 27 14.86 -7.22 16.96
CA SER A 27 13.86 -6.16 16.78
C SER A 27 12.47 -6.66 16.38
N LEU A 28 12.36 -7.91 15.92
CA LEU A 28 11.11 -8.58 15.58
C LEU A 28 10.92 -9.77 16.52
N VAL A 29 9.96 -9.64 17.46
CA VAL A 29 9.66 -10.69 18.44
C VAL A 29 8.31 -11.32 18.11
N PHE A 30 8.33 -12.60 17.77
CA PHE A 30 7.12 -13.39 17.56
C PHE A 30 6.78 -14.18 18.83
N ASN A 31 5.75 -13.73 19.54
CA ASN A 31 5.24 -14.39 20.73
C ASN A 31 4.14 -15.37 20.33
N ILE A 32 4.36 -16.66 20.60
CA ILE A 32 3.34 -17.71 20.40
C ILE A 32 2.52 -17.86 21.70
N GLU A 33 3.21 -17.86 22.84
CA GLU A 33 2.63 -17.91 24.19
C GLU A 33 3.50 -17.07 25.14
N ASP A 34 3.03 -16.78 26.36
CA ASP A 34 3.71 -15.93 27.36
C ASP A 34 5.16 -16.33 27.67
N LYS A 35 5.53 -17.59 27.41
CA LYS A 35 6.88 -18.14 27.65
C LYS A 35 7.62 -18.57 26.39
N LEU A 36 7.00 -18.44 25.21
CA LEU A 36 7.57 -18.88 23.95
C LEU A 36 7.64 -17.72 22.96
N ALA A 37 8.83 -17.13 22.86
CA ALA A 37 9.14 -16.01 21.99
C ALA A 37 10.31 -16.37 21.07
N TYR A 38 10.14 -16.09 19.78
CA TYR A 38 11.19 -16.21 18.78
C TYR A 38 11.63 -14.82 18.36
N LYS A 39 12.93 -14.56 18.44
CA LYS A 39 13.51 -13.26 18.13
C LYS A 39 14.19 -13.33 16.78
N TYR A 40 13.90 -12.32 15.97
CA TYR A 40 14.40 -12.19 14.61
C TYR A 40 14.79 -10.74 14.35
N ALA A 41 15.56 -10.54 13.30
CA ALA A 41 15.67 -9.30 12.56
C ALA A 41 15.13 -9.51 11.14
N VAL A 42 14.96 -8.44 10.36
CA VAL A 42 14.40 -8.56 9.01
C VAL A 42 15.24 -9.46 8.08
N GLN A 43 16.55 -9.54 8.34
CA GLN A 43 17.50 -10.39 7.62
C GLN A 43 17.20 -11.88 7.81
N ASP A 44 16.70 -12.27 9.00
CA ASP A 44 16.37 -13.66 9.32
C ASP A 44 15.10 -14.15 8.61
N LEU A 45 14.25 -13.22 8.16
CA LEU A 45 12.98 -13.55 7.51
C LEU A 45 13.16 -13.90 6.03
N GLN A 46 13.93 -13.10 5.26
CA GLN A 46 14.33 -13.44 3.88
C GLN A 46 15.29 -12.39 3.27
N GLU A 47 16.46 -12.81 2.81
CA GLU A 47 17.45 -11.96 2.11
C GLU A 47 17.19 -11.81 0.59
N ARG A 48 16.11 -12.40 0.06
CA ARG A 48 15.88 -12.62 -1.38
C ARG A 48 14.60 -11.96 -1.90
N ALA A 49 14.42 -10.68 -1.57
CA ALA A 49 13.33 -9.87 -2.05
C ALA A 49 13.87 -8.63 -2.78
N VAL A 50 13.19 -8.17 -3.84
CA VAL A 50 13.58 -6.96 -4.60
C VAL A 50 13.75 -5.73 -3.70
N ILE A 51 12.90 -5.60 -2.68
CA ILE A 51 12.98 -4.49 -1.72
C ILE A 51 14.22 -4.60 -0.83
N TYR A 52 14.61 -5.83 -0.46
CA TYR A 52 15.83 -6.09 0.31
C TYR A 52 17.07 -5.67 -0.47
N ASP A 53 17.19 -6.12 -1.72
CA ASP A 53 18.27 -5.70 -2.63
C ASP A 53 18.35 -4.18 -2.78
N ARG A 54 17.20 -3.50 -2.88
CA ARG A 54 17.17 -2.03 -2.94
C ARG A 54 17.70 -1.37 -1.67
N VAL A 55 17.30 -1.85 -0.49
CA VAL A 55 17.65 -1.23 0.79
C VAL A 55 19.12 -1.47 1.14
N PHE A 56 19.60 -2.69 0.93
CA PHE A 56 20.94 -3.11 1.36
C PHE A 56 21.98 -3.12 0.23
N GLY A 57 21.58 -2.83 -1.01
CA GLY A 57 22.46 -2.85 -2.18
C GLY A 57 22.92 -4.24 -2.60
N THR A 58 22.19 -5.29 -2.18
CA THR A 58 22.46 -6.68 -2.57
C THR A 58 21.91 -6.98 -3.96
N ARG A 59 22.24 -8.17 -4.50
CA ARG A 59 21.77 -8.65 -5.82
C ARG A 59 21.21 -10.06 -5.75
N SER A 60 20.69 -10.44 -4.59
CA SER A 60 20.25 -11.81 -4.31
C SER A 60 19.06 -12.20 -5.19
N THR A 61 18.20 -11.24 -5.55
CA THR A 61 17.04 -11.48 -6.40
C THR A 61 17.46 -11.73 -7.86
N GLU A 62 18.52 -11.08 -8.37
CA GLU A 62 19.00 -11.30 -9.74
C GLU A 62 19.39 -12.78 -9.99
N ILE A 63 19.88 -13.46 -8.94
CA ILE A 63 20.31 -14.85 -9.01
C ILE A 63 19.11 -15.81 -9.02
N ILE A 64 18.09 -15.57 -8.20
CA ILE A 64 16.96 -16.49 -8.00
C ILE A 64 15.79 -16.26 -8.97
N LEU A 65 15.66 -15.04 -9.50
CA LEU A 65 14.51 -14.66 -10.32
C LEU A 65 14.33 -15.55 -11.57
N PRO A 66 15.37 -15.91 -12.34
CA PRO A 66 15.19 -16.75 -13.52
C PRO A 66 14.62 -18.14 -13.21
N SER A 67 15.12 -18.81 -12.17
CA SER A 67 14.62 -20.14 -11.77
C SER A 67 13.24 -20.07 -11.13
N PHE A 68 12.95 -18.99 -10.41
CA PHE A 68 11.62 -18.71 -9.88
C PHE A 68 10.59 -18.51 -11.01
N GLU A 69 10.89 -17.67 -12.01
CA GLU A 69 10.00 -17.42 -13.14
C GLU A 69 9.78 -18.68 -13.98
N GLU A 70 10.83 -19.46 -14.21
CA GLU A 70 10.72 -20.75 -14.91
C GLU A 70 9.80 -21.71 -14.14
N SER A 71 10.00 -21.87 -12.83
CA SER A 71 9.14 -22.72 -12.01
C SER A 71 7.70 -22.22 -11.99
N LEU A 72 7.48 -20.91 -11.93
CA LEU A 72 6.13 -20.34 -11.96
C LEU A 72 5.41 -20.63 -13.28
N ASN A 73 6.11 -20.50 -14.41
CA ASN A 73 5.56 -20.82 -15.73
C ASN A 73 5.32 -22.32 -15.91
N THR A 74 6.25 -23.17 -15.49
CA THR A 74 6.18 -24.62 -15.74
C THR A 74 5.29 -25.35 -14.72
N ASN A 75 5.24 -24.87 -13.47
CA ASN A 75 4.56 -25.57 -12.38
C ASN A 75 3.27 -24.92 -11.90
N PHE A 76 3.09 -23.62 -12.09
CA PHE A 76 1.99 -22.85 -11.51
C PHE A 76 1.23 -22.03 -12.56
N THR A 77 1.40 -22.32 -13.84
CA THR A 77 0.65 -21.68 -14.92
C THR A 77 -0.08 -22.74 -15.73
N GLU A 78 -1.37 -22.54 -15.95
CA GLU A 78 -2.19 -23.39 -16.81
C GLU A 78 -1.91 -23.10 -18.29
N PRO A 79 -2.27 -24.01 -19.23
CA PRO A 79 -2.14 -23.75 -20.67
C PRO A 79 -2.89 -22.50 -21.16
N SER A 80 -3.93 -22.06 -20.43
CA SER A 80 -4.64 -20.80 -20.68
C SER A 80 -3.80 -19.55 -20.37
N GLY A 81 -2.71 -19.71 -19.60
CA GLY A 81 -1.88 -18.64 -19.08
C GLY A 81 -2.28 -18.14 -17.69
N SER A 82 -3.39 -18.62 -17.11
CA SER A 82 -3.79 -18.33 -15.73
C SER A 82 -2.89 -19.00 -14.70
N VAL A 83 -2.79 -18.41 -13.52
CA VAL A 83 -1.95 -18.90 -12.42
C VAL A 83 -2.74 -19.83 -11.50
N LEU A 84 -2.11 -20.93 -11.13
CA LEU A 84 -2.58 -21.85 -10.10
C LEU A 84 -2.23 -21.30 -8.71
N PRO A 85 -3.21 -20.97 -7.85
CA PRO A 85 -2.90 -20.42 -6.53
C PRO A 85 -2.28 -21.45 -5.58
N ILE A 86 -2.70 -22.71 -5.70
CA ILE A 86 -2.26 -23.82 -4.85
C ILE A 86 -2.07 -25.06 -5.70
N ARG A 87 -0.90 -25.68 -5.55
CA ARG A 87 -0.56 -26.97 -6.14
C ARG A 87 0.21 -27.79 -5.11
N SER A 88 -0.19 -29.04 -4.92
CA SER A 88 0.58 -30.00 -4.11
C SER A 88 1.89 -30.33 -4.82
N GLU A 89 3.01 -30.20 -4.12
CA GLU A 89 4.32 -30.64 -4.60
C GLU A 89 4.34 -32.16 -4.84
N LEU A 90 3.70 -32.93 -3.96
CA LEU A 90 3.74 -34.39 -3.98
C LEU A 90 2.85 -35.00 -5.06
N THR A 91 1.65 -34.45 -5.25
CA THR A 91 0.64 -35.06 -6.14
C THR A 91 0.31 -34.22 -7.36
N GLY A 92 0.78 -32.97 -7.42
CA GLY A 92 0.36 -32.00 -8.44
C GLY A 92 -1.10 -31.56 -8.30
N PHE A 93 -1.82 -32.02 -7.27
CA PHE A 93 -3.23 -31.70 -7.05
C PHE A 93 -3.43 -30.20 -6.83
N THR A 94 -4.41 -29.63 -7.53
CA THR A 94 -4.89 -28.26 -7.37
C THR A 94 -6.31 -28.28 -6.82
N ILE A 95 -6.73 -27.21 -6.12
CA ILE A 95 -8.08 -27.13 -5.56
C ILE A 95 -9.05 -26.61 -6.64
N PRO A 96 -10.03 -27.40 -7.10
CA PRO A 96 -11.01 -26.95 -8.08
C PRO A 96 -11.81 -25.76 -7.53
N GLY A 97 -12.09 -24.75 -8.37
CA GLY A 97 -12.84 -23.56 -7.99
C GLY A 97 -12.05 -22.52 -7.18
N LEU A 98 -10.77 -22.78 -6.87
CA LEU A 98 -9.85 -21.78 -6.33
C LEU A 98 -9.04 -21.08 -7.44
N CYS A 99 -8.91 -21.73 -8.60
CA CYS A 99 -8.31 -21.15 -9.80
C CYS A 99 -9.38 -20.31 -10.52
N GLY A 100 -9.14 -19.00 -10.61
CA GLY A 100 -10.10 -18.03 -11.13
C GLY A 100 -9.47 -16.65 -11.25
N ALA A 101 -10.27 -15.67 -11.67
CA ALA A 101 -9.81 -14.31 -11.93
C ALA A 101 -9.20 -13.64 -10.68
N SER A 102 -9.65 -14.02 -9.49
CA SER A 102 -9.13 -13.51 -8.22
C SER A 102 -7.67 -13.91 -7.97
N GLY A 103 -7.30 -15.15 -8.28
CA GLY A 103 -5.92 -15.64 -8.20
C GLY A 103 -5.01 -14.93 -9.21
N ASP A 104 -5.49 -14.74 -10.44
CA ASP A 104 -4.78 -13.99 -11.46
C ASP A 104 -4.56 -12.53 -11.03
N LEU A 105 -5.60 -11.86 -10.50
CA LEU A 105 -5.50 -10.48 -10.00
C LEU A 105 -4.53 -10.33 -8.83
N ALA A 106 -4.49 -11.29 -7.90
CA ALA A 106 -3.50 -11.27 -6.82
C ALA A 106 -2.07 -11.25 -7.39
N THR A 107 -1.82 -12.05 -8.43
CA THR A 107 -0.52 -12.10 -9.12
C THR A 107 -0.26 -10.84 -9.96
N VAL A 108 -1.28 -10.26 -10.60
CA VAL A 108 -1.16 -8.97 -11.29
C VAL A 108 -0.68 -7.89 -10.33
N ILE A 109 -1.34 -7.77 -9.17
CA ILE A 109 -1.09 -6.73 -8.19
C ILE A 109 0.28 -6.92 -7.52
N MET A 110 0.54 -8.10 -6.97
CA MET A 110 1.79 -8.38 -6.26
C MET A 110 2.99 -8.50 -7.20
N GLY A 111 2.78 -8.98 -8.43
CA GLY A 111 3.80 -9.14 -9.45
C GLY A 111 4.20 -7.84 -10.14
N ALA A 112 3.42 -6.76 -10.04
CA ALA A 112 3.69 -5.49 -10.73
C ALA A 112 5.10 -4.92 -10.46
N GLY A 113 5.62 -5.13 -9.24
CA GLY A 113 7.00 -4.84 -8.88
C GLY A 113 8.00 -5.88 -9.41
N PRO A 114 8.10 -7.05 -8.77
CA PRO A 114 9.16 -8.03 -9.03
C PRO A 114 9.03 -8.77 -10.37
N LEU A 115 7.82 -8.99 -10.87
CA LEU A 115 7.49 -9.89 -11.99
C LEU A 115 6.66 -9.17 -13.06
N ARG A 116 7.13 -7.99 -13.49
CA ARG A 116 6.34 -7.06 -14.30
C ARG A 116 5.80 -7.64 -15.61
N ASN A 117 6.56 -8.52 -16.26
CA ASN A 117 6.13 -9.16 -17.50
C ASN A 117 4.95 -10.10 -17.27
N LEU A 118 5.02 -10.92 -16.21
CA LEU A 118 3.92 -11.78 -15.79
C LEU A 118 2.68 -10.97 -15.43
N SER A 119 2.85 -9.94 -14.60
CA SER A 119 1.75 -9.05 -14.18
C SER A 119 1.02 -8.45 -15.38
N ARG A 120 1.76 -7.94 -16.37
CA ARG A 120 1.18 -7.41 -17.63
C ARG A 120 0.45 -8.48 -18.44
N ARG A 121 1.01 -9.68 -18.56
CA ARG A 121 0.40 -10.81 -19.28
C ARG A 121 -0.93 -11.20 -18.65
N LEU A 122 -0.93 -11.41 -17.33
CA LEU A 122 -2.14 -11.78 -16.59
C LEU A 122 -3.18 -10.68 -16.60
N TRP A 123 -2.76 -9.42 -16.50
CA TRP A 123 -3.69 -8.31 -16.63
C TRP A 123 -4.38 -8.31 -17.98
N ALA A 124 -3.64 -8.55 -19.07
CA ALA A 124 -4.23 -8.65 -20.41
C ALA A 124 -5.26 -9.79 -20.51
N ILE A 125 -4.99 -10.93 -19.86
CA ILE A 125 -5.92 -12.07 -19.79
C ILE A 125 -7.19 -11.67 -19.02
N VAL A 126 -7.06 -11.24 -17.76
CA VAL A 126 -8.20 -10.86 -16.91
C VAL A 126 -9.03 -9.74 -17.56
N ARG A 127 -8.36 -8.71 -18.10
CA ARG A 127 -9.00 -7.56 -18.75
C ARG A 127 -9.81 -7.97 -19.97
N LYS A 128 -9.41 -9.01 -20.68
CA LYS A 128 -10.09 -9.51 -21.89
C LYS A 128 -11.18 -10.52 -21.54
N GLU A 129 -10.86 -11.51 -20.71
CA GLU A 129 -11.73 -12.64 -20.45
C GLU A 129 -12.84 -12.29 -19.44
N ASN A 130 -12.52 -11.55 -18.37
CA ASN A 130 -13.44 -11.32 -17.25
C ASN A 130 -14.09 -9.95 -17.23
N VAL A 131 -13.51 -8.93 -17.87
CA VAL A 131 -14.01 -7.55 -17.79
C VAL A 131 -14.84 -7.19 -19.02
N ARG A 132 -16.09 -6.78 -18.81
CA ARG A 132 -16.94 -6.14 -19.82
C ARG A 132 -17.13 -4.67 -19.44
N PHE A 133 -16.45 -3.79 -20.16
CA PHE A 133 -16.48 -2.35 -19.89
C PHE A 133 -16.84 -1.56 -21.15
N ASP A 134 -17.94 -0.85 -21.08
CA ASP A 134 -18.36 0.10 -22.11
C ASP A 134 -17.79 1.49 -21.77
N GLN A 135 -16.82 1.93 -22.57
CA GLN A 135 -16.16 3.22 -22.38
C GLN A 135 -17.08 4.43 -22.61
N LYS A 136 -18.20 4.27 -23.33
CA LYS A 136 -19.14 5.37 -23.60
C LYS A 136 -20.12 5.57 -22.46
N THR A 137 -20.68 4.46 -21.96
CA THR A 137 -21.69 4.52 -20.89
C THR A 137 -21.09 4.43 -19.49
N GLY A 138 -19.83 3.99 -19.37
CA GLY A 138 -19.20 3.68 -18.10
C GLY A 138 -19.71 2.37 -17.48
N SER A 139 -20.55 1.61 -18.20
CA SER A 139 -21.12 0.36 -17.70
C SER A 139 -20.03 -0.71 -17.56
N LEU A 140 -19.97 -1.31 -16.39
CA LEU A 140 -19.01 -2.36 -16.04
C LEU A 140 -19.74 -3.58 -15.47
N SER A 141 -19.39 -4.75 -16.00
CA SER A 141 -19.78 -6.05 -15.43
C SER A 141 -18.62 -7.05 -15.54
N LEU A 142 -18.64 -8.05 -14.65
CA LEU A 142 -17.67 -9.14 -14.67
C LEU A 142 -18.31 -10.42 -15.21
N THR A 143 -17.55 -11.24 -15.93
CA THR A 143 -18.01 -12.51 -16.51
C THR A 143 -17.01 -13.63 -16.23
N GLY A 144 -17.47 -14.88 -16.26
CA GLY A 144 -16.59 -16.05 -16.10
C GLY A 144 -15.95 -16.15 -14.72
N LEU A 145 -16.60 -15.60 -13.69
CA LEU A 145 -16.17 -15.75 -12.30
C LEU A 145 -16.54 -17.14 -11.80
N VAL A 146 -15.62 -17.78 -11.06
CA VAL A 146 -15.81 -19.13 -10.52
C VAL A 146 -15.42 -19.22 -9.06
N GLY A 147 -16.17 -20.01 -8.28
CA GLY A 147 -15.85 -20.36 -6.89
C GLY A 147 -15.39 -19.17 -6.03
N ALA A 148 -14.09 -19.12 -5.74
CA ALA A 148 -13.46 -18.09 -4.91
C ALA A 148 -13.48 -16.66 -5.48
N ASP A 149 -13.86 -16.48 -6.75
CA ASP A 149 -14.03 -15.15 -7.35
C ASP A 149 -15.25 -14.41 -6.80
N ALA A 150 -16.21 -15.13 -6.20
CA ALA A 150 -17.45 -14.58 -5.67
C ALA A 150 -17.46 -14.49 -4.13
N ILE A 151 -16.29 -14.46 -3.49
CA ILE A 151 -16.17 -14.34 -2.03
C ILE A 151 -15.33 -13.13 -1.62
N ASP A 152 -15.71 -12.53 -0.50
CA ASP A 152 -14.84 -11.63 0.25
C ASP A 152 -13.81 -12.47 1.01
N GLN A 153 -12.56 -12.48 0.53
CA GLN A 153 -11.48 -13.29 1.10
C GLN A 153 -11.11 -12.91 2.55
N GLY A 154 -11.51 -11.74 3.03
CA GLY A 154 -11.21 -11.32 4.39
C GLY A 154 -12.17 -11.88 5.44
N ASN A 155 -13.36 -12.34 5.05
CA ASN A 155 -14.34 -12.95 5.95
C ASN A 155 -14.98 -14.25 5.41
N TYR A 156 -14.58 -14.68 4.21
CA TYR A 156 -15.04 -15.87 3.50
C TYR A 156 -16.55 -15.92 3.22
N ARG A 157 -17.22 -14.76 3.13
CA ARG A 157 -18.64 -14.68 2.78
C ARG A 157 -18.83 -14.42 1.29
N ALA A 158 -19.91 -14.99 0.73
CA ALA A 158 -20.30 -14.75 -0.65
C ALA A 158 -20.56 -13.26 -0.89
N ASN A 159 -20.02 -12.75 -2.00
CA ASN A 159 -19.96 -11.34 -2.27
C ASN A 159 -19.69 -11.07 -3.76
N GLU A 160 -20.69 -10.57 -4.49
CA GLU A 160 -20.58 -10.27 -5.93
C GLU A 160 -19.76 -9.00 -6.24
N TYR A 161 -19.44 -8.17 -5.24
CA TYR A 161 -18.71 -6.91 -5.41
C TYR A 161 -17.24 -6.98 -4.98
N ALA A 162 -16.82 -8.07 -4.33
CA ALA A 162 -15.46 -8.22 -3.78
C ALA A 162 -14.34 -8.09 -4.82
N MET A 163 -14.63 -8.37 -6.10
CA MET A 163 -13.66 -8.28 -7.19
C MET A 163 -13.39 -6.87 -7.70
N TYR A 164 -14.33 -5.93 -7.55
CA TYR A 164 -14.21 -4.60 -8.16
C TYR A 164 -13.02 -3.78 -7.63
N PRO A 165 -12.69 -3.77 -6.33
CA PRO A 165 -11.48 -3.08 -5.85
C PRO A 165 -10.21 -3.66 -6.45
N TYR A 166 -10.10 -4.98 -6.59
CA TYR A 166 -8.92 -5.61 -7.19
C TYR A 166 -8.81 -5.28 -8.68
N ILE A 167 -9.93 -5.25 -9.41
CA ILE A 167 -9.97 -4.75 -10.79
C ILE A 167 -9.53 -3.28 -10.84
N ALA A 168 -9.99 -2.44 -9.91
CA ALA A 168 -9.61 -1.04 -9.85
C ALA A 168 -8.11 -0.86 -9.58
N ILE A 169 -7.53 -1.62 -8.65
CA ILE A 169 -6.10 -1.61 -8.36
C ILE A 169 -5.29 -2.02 -9.59
N ALA A 170 -5.64 -3.15 -10.22
CA ALA A 170 -4.93 -3.64 -11.40
C ALA A 170 -5.05 -2.66 -12.58
N ALA A 171 -6.25 -2.16 -12.85
CA ALA A 171 -6.50 -1.14 -13.87
C ALA A 171 -5.65 0.11 -13.63
N ALA A 172 -5.65 0.62 -12.40
CA ALA A 172 -4.86 1.79 -12.04
C ALA A 172 -3.35 1.56 -12.18
N GLU A 173 -2.82 0.43 -11.70
CA GLU A 173 -1.40 0.08 -11.84
C GLU A 173 -0.96 0.05 -13.31
N HIS A 174 -1.84 -0.42 -14.19
CA HIS A 174 -1.59 -0.53 -15.64
C HIS A 174 -2.05 0.69 -16.46
N GLY A 175 -2.57 1.75 -15.83
CA GLY A 175 -2.90 3.02 -16.50
C GLY A 175 -4.32 3.14 -17.08
N ASP A 176 -5.23 2.21 -16.77
CA ASP A 176 -6.64 2.26 -17.19
C ASP A 176 -7.49 2.99 -16.13
N GLU A 177 -7.34 4.32 -16.04
CA GLU A 177 -8.01 5.14 -15.02
C GLU A 177 -9.55 5.11 -15.16
N ARG A 178 -10.08 5.03 -16.40
CA ARG A 178 -11.54 4.96 -16.62
C ARG A 178 -12.14 3.68 -16.07
N LEU A 179 -11.47 2.54 -16.27
CA LEU A 179 -11.93 1.28 -15.69
C LEU A 179 -11.82 1.29 -14.17
N LYS A 180 -10.74 1.86 -13.62
CA LYS A 180 -10.60 2.06 -12.17
C LYS A 180 -11.77 2.85 -11.59
N GLU A 181 -12.10 3.99 -12.19
CA GLU A 181 -13.22 4.83 -11.76
C GLU A 181 -14.56 4.06 -11.84
N ALA A 182 -14.82 3.35 -12.94
CA ALA A 182 -16.04 2.56 -13.09
C ALA A 182 -16.15 1.42 -12.07
N ALA A 183 -15.04 0.74 -11.78
CA ALA A 183 -14.98 -0.33 -10.77
C ALA A 183 -15.20 0.20 -9.35
N MET A 184 -14.57 1.33 -9.01
CA MET A 184 -14.79 1.98 -7.72
C MET A 184 -16.23 2.49 -7.57
N LEU A 185 -16.82 3.06 -8.62
CA LEU A 185 -18.22 3.49 -8.59
C LEU A 185 -19.16 2.32 -8.34
N LYS A 186 -18.96 1.18 -9.02
CA LYS A 186 -19.75 -0.06 -8.80
C LYS A 186 -19.62 -0.57 -7.37
N PHE A 187 -18.41 -0.51 -6.83
CA PHE A 187 -18.12 -0.91 -5.46
C PHE A 187 -18.79 -0.01 -4.43
N GLU A 188 -18.64 1.31 -4.57
CA GLU A 188 -19.20 2.30 -3.63
C GLU A 188 -20.73 2.26 -3.61
N GLN A 189 -21.38 2.03 -4.76
CA GLN A 189 -22.83 1.84 -4.84
C GLN A 189 -23.33 0.65 -4.00
N ALA A 190 -22.51 -0.38 -3.81
CA ALA A 190 -22.90 -1.59 -3.09
C ALA A 190 -22.78 -1.44 -1.56
N TRP A 191 -21.71 -0.81 -1.05
CA TRP A 191 -21.45 -0.75 0.39
C TRP A 191 -21.53 0.62 1.02
N GLY A 192 -21.42 1.68 0.23
CA GLY A 192 -21.29 3.03 0.75
C GLY A 192 -20.07 3.19 1.68
N LEU A 193 -19.95 4.38 2.25
CA LEU A 193 -18.94 4.69 3.26
C LEU A 193 -19.63 5.16 4.53
N VAL A 194 -19.13 4.71 5.67
CA VAL A 194 -19.50 5.19 6.99
C VAL A 194 -18.43 6.15 7.51
N THR A 195 -18.86 7.11 8.33
CA THR A 195 -17.94 7.93 9.13
C THR A 195 -17.78 7.24 10.48
N THR A 196 -16.54 6.92 10.88
CA THR A 196 -16.25 6.33 12.19
C THR A 196 -16.47 7.35 13.31
N SER A 197 -16.44 6.91 14.58
CA SER A 197 -16.47 7.81 15.74
C SER A 197 -15.26 8.76 15.82
N THR A 198 -14.14 8.39 15.19
CA THR A 198 -12.95 9.22 15.02
C THR A 198 -13.01 10.14 13.80
N GLY A 199 -14.10 10.00 13.02
CA GLY A 199 -14.43 10.69 11.77
C GLY A 199 -13.58 10.34 10.54
N ALA A 200 -12.84 9.23 10.61
CA ALA A 200 -12.31 8.59 9.42
C ALA A 200 -13.44 8.00 8.56
N LYS A 201 -13.19 7.86 7.25
CA LYS A 201 -14.08 7.14 6.34
C LYS A 201 -13.65 5.69 6.24
N SER A 202 -14.59 4.77 6.37
CA SER A 202 -14.39 3.35 6.13
C SER A 202 -15.61 2.73 5.46
N LEU A 203 -15.46 1.52 4.93
CA LEU A 203 -16.61 0.69 4.62
C LEU A 203 -17.36 0.32 5.90
N ASP A 204 -18.64 -0.01 5.73
CA ASP A 204 -19.42 -0.68 6.76
C ASP A 204 -18.86 -2.10 6.98
N LEU A 205 -18.12 -2.28 8.07
CA LEU A 205 -17.45 -3.56 8.38
C LEU A 205 -18.43 -4.68 8.75
N THR A 206 -19.73 -4.39 8.89
CA THR A 206 -20.76 -5.44 9.01
C THR A 206 -21.07 -6.09 7.66
N LYS A 207 -20.79 -5.39 6.56
CA LYS A 207 -21.06 -5.82 5.17
C LYS A 207 -19.80 -6.25 4.42
N ALA A 208 -18.66 -5.67 4.75
CA ALA A 208 -17.38 -5.91 4.07
C ALA A 208 -16.27 -6.20 5.09
N SER A 209 -15.28 -7.01 4.70
CA SER A 209 -14.12 -7.26 5.55
C SER A 209 -13.16 -6.06 5.60
N THR A 210 -12.26 -6.08 6.58
CA THR A 210 -11.13 -5.15 6.65
C THR A 210 -10.24 -5.25 5.41
N LEU A 211 -10.15 -6.43 4.78
CA LEU A 211 -9.40 -6.62 3.54
C LEU A 211 -10.03 -5.84 2.38
N MET A 212 -11.36 -5.85 2.26
CA MET A 212 -12.07 -5.03 1.26
C MET A 212 -11.90 -3.54 1.53
N ASN A 213 -11.92 -3.12 2.79
CA ASN A 213 -11.66 -1.72 3.15
C ASN A 213 -10.25 -1.30 2.74
N TYR A 214 -9.25 -2.15 2.99
CA TYR A 214 -7.88 -1.94 2.52
C TYR A 214 -7.79 -1.89 0.99
N ALA A 215 -8.46 -2.81 0.27
CA ALA A 215 -8.43 -2.85 -1.19
C ALA A 215 -9.06 -1.59 -1.80
N ALA A 216 -10.20 -1.12 -1.27
CA ALA A 216 -10.85 0.11 -1.71
C ALA A 216 -9.99 1.36 -1.47
N LEU A 217 -9.35 1.45 -0.30
CA LEU A 217 -8.41 2.53 0.01
C LEU A 217 -7.21 2.50 -0.96
N THR A 218 -6.64 1.31 -1.17
CA THR A 218 -5.53 1.11 -2.10
C THR A 218 -5.91 1.53 -3.51
N ALA A 219 -7.06 1.09 -4.01
CA ALA A 219 -7.60 1.45 -5.32
C ALA A 219 -7.73 2.98 -5.47
N THR A 220 -8.16 3.68 -4.42
CA THR A 220 -8.30 5.14 -4.44
C THR A 220 -6.94 5.85 -4.55
N LEU A 221 -5.93 5.36 -3.82
CA LEU A 221 -4.62 5.99 -3.70
C LEU A 221 -3.65 5.65 -4.84
N ILE A 222 -3.79 4.46 -5.43
CA ILE A 222 -2.84 3.96 -6.41
C ILE A 222 -2.90 4.77 -7.72
N ARG A 223 -1.73 4.94 -8.31
CA ARG A 223 -1.48 5.64 -9.58
C ARG A 223 -0.76 4.67 -10.53
N PRO A 224 -0.75 4.93 -11.85
CA PRO A 224 -0.07 4.06 -12.82
C PRO A 224 1.37 3.77 -12.41
N GLY A 225 1.77 2.50 -12.38
CA GLY A 225 3.09 2.03 -11.89
C GLY A 225 3.35 2.28 -10.41
N GLY A 226 2.31 2.34 -9.58
CA GLY A 226 2.37 2.63 -8.15
C GLY A 226 3.13 1.55 -7.38
N TYR A 227 2.75 0.29 -7.52
CA TYR A 227 3.45 -0.83 -6.90
C TYR A 227 4.86 -0.99 -7.45
N GLU A 228 5.04 -0.86 -8.76
CA GLU A 228 6.37 -0.91 -9.37
C GLU A 228 7.31 0.14 -8.74
N ARG A 229 6.86 1.39 -8.63
CA ARG A 229 7.66 2.45 -7.98
C ARG A 229 7.87 2.20 -6.50
N MET A 230 6.84 1.74 -5.79
CA MET A 230 6.91 1.45 -4.35
C MET A 230 7.98 0.40 -4.05
N VAL A 231 8.05 -0.65 -4.87
CA VAL A 231 9.02 -1.75 -4.71
C VAL A 231 10.42 -1.36 -5.23
N LYS A 232 10.53 -0.74 -6.41
CA LYS A 232 11.82 -0.54 -7.08
C LYS A 232 12.50 0.80 -6.80
N LYS A 233 11.72 1.86 -6.53
CA LYS A 233 12.26 3.24 -6.44
C LYS A 233 12.14 3.85 -5.05
N GLY A 234 10.97 3.75 -4.43
CA GLY A 234 10.70 4.30 -3.11
C GLY A 234 10.54 5.83 -3.13
N PRO A 235 10.57 6.49 -1.96
CA PRO A 235 10.48 7.94 -1.86
C PRO A 235 11.75 8.63 -2.40
N SER A 236 11.66 9.93 -2.69
CA SER A 236 12.85 10.70 -3.06
C SER A 236 13.82 10.81 -1.89
N ASN A 237 15.12 10.90 -2.19
CA ASN A 237 16.16 11.14 -1.17
C ASN A 237 15.86 12.40 -0.34
N THR A 238 15.25 13.41 -0.96
CA THR A 238 14.83 14.63 -0.27
C THR A 238 13.72 14.39 0.75
N ALA A 239 12.77 13.50 0.46
CA ALA A 239 11.74 13.11 1.40
C ALA A 239 12.34 12.29 2.56
N LEU A 240 13.21 11.34 2.25
CA LEU A 240 13.87 10.48 3.26
C LEU A 240 14.84 11.24 4.18
N LYS A 241 15.38 12.37 3.74
CA LYS A 241 16.32 13.20 4.52
C LYS A 241 15.68 14.41 5.17
N GLY A 242 14.45 14.73 4.78
CA GLY A 242 13.76 15.93 5.22
C GLY A 242 13.18 15.87 6.63
N PRO A 243 12.63 17.00 7.11
CA PRO A 243 11.92 17.07 8.38
C PRO A 243 10.72 16.12 8.42
N ILE A 244 10.35 15.70 9.63
CA ILE A 244 9.29 14.71 9.88
C ILE A 244 8.17 15.39 10.66
N LEU A 245 6.92 15.15 10.26
CA LEU A 245 5.75 15.42 11.11
C LEU A 245 5.70 14.34 12.20
N SER A 246 6.28 14.62 13.35
CA SER A 246 6.57 13.64 14.41
C SER A 246 5.43 13.47 15.41
N GLU A 247 4.60 14.50 15.60
CA GLU A 247 3.46 14.44 16.52
C GLU A 247 2.21 15.06 15.89
N VAL A 248 1.12 14.30 15.90
CA VAL A 248 -0.21 14.73 15.42
C VAL A 248 -1.27 14.09 16.31
N PRO A 249 -2.21 14.86 16.88
CA PRO A 249 -3.28 14.29 17.70
C PRO A 249 -4.27 13.50 16.82
N TYR A 250 -4.54 12.25 17.23
CA TYR A 250 -5.60 11.43 16.67
C TYR A 250 -6.41 10.77 17.82
N PRO A 251 -7.74 10.94 17.86
CA PRO A 251 -8.56 11.75 16.95
C PRO A 251 -8.25 13.26 17.07
N GLY A 252 -8.71 14.04 16.08
CA GLY A 252 -8.48 15.48 15.97
C GLY A 252 -8.02 15.87 14.57
N VAL A 253 -6.93 15.26 14.08
CA VAL A 253 -6.32 15.60 12.79
C VAL A 253 -6.10 14.35 11.93
N LEU A 254 -6.50 14.43 10.67
CA LEU A 254 -6.18 13.46 9.62
C LEU A 254 -5.07 14.03 8.73
N VAL A 255 -4.00 13.26 8.52
CA VAL A 255 -2.88 13.65 7.67
C VAL A 255 -3.11 13.12 6.25
N ALA A 256 -3.33 14.03 5.30
CA ALA A 256 -3.46 13.70 3.87
C ALA A 256 -2.12 13.77 3.13
N LYS A 257 -1.16 14.56 3.63
CA LYS A 257 0.18 14.71 3.06
C LYS A 257 1.16 15.16 4.14
N ALA A 258 2.36 14.60 4.13
CA ALA A 258 3.53 15.10 4.84
C ALA A 258 4.77 14.73 4.00
N ARG A 259 5.36 15.70 3.30
CA ARG A 259 6.46 15.44 2.36
C ARG A 259 7.46 16.60 2.30
N SER A 260 8.74 16.26 2.38
CA SER A 260 9.83 17.18 2.04
C SER A 260 10.16 17.09 0.55
N HIS A 261 10.43 18.23 -0.08
CA HIS A 261 10.83 18.32 -1.48
C HIS A 261 12.32 18.66 -1.64
N MET A 262 12.89 19.38 -0.68
CA MET A 262 14.25 19.93 -0.69
C MET A 262 15.14 19.35 0.43
N SER A 263 14.65 18.41 1.23
CA SER A 263 15.30 17.89 2.46
C SER A 263 15.38 18.88 3.62
N THR A 264 14.91 20.10 3.43
CA THR A 264 14.92 21.16 4.46
C THR A 264 13.54 21.78 4.66
N ASP A 265 12.59 21.48 3.79
CA ASP A 265 11.21 21.95 3.87
C ASP A 265 10.26 20.80 4.25
N LEU A 266 9.07 21.12 4.73
CA LEU A 266 8.02 20.13 4.97
C LEU A 266 6.67 20.69 4.53
N GLU A 267 6.08 20.05 3.53
CA GLU A 267 4.73 20.34 3.05
C GLU A 267 3.73 19.37 3.68
N ILE A 268 2.68 19.92 4.30
CA ILE A 268 1.67 19.20 5.07
C ILE A 268 0.28 19.57 4.55
N VAL A 269 -0.60 18.56 4.42
CA VAL A 269 -2.04 18.76 4.20
C VAL A 269 -2.80 18.01 5.28
N LEU A 270 -3.65 18.73 6.00
CA LEU A 270 -4.43 18.25 7.12
C LEU A 270 -5.93 18.41 6.86
N TYR A 271 -6.72 17.54 7.49
CA TYR A 271 -8.16 17.68 7.62
C TYR A 271 -8.55 17.48 9.09
N PRO A 272 -9.62 18.14 9.57
CA PRO A 272 -10.15 17.82 10.88
C PRO A 272 -10.70 16.40 10.83
N SER A 273 -10.42 15.60 11.86
CA SER A 273 -11.03 14.29 11.98
C SER A 273 -12.49 14.41 12.43
N ALA A 274 -12.88 15.48 13.13
CA ALA A 274 -14.25 15.80 13.50
C ALA A 274 -14.50 17.30 13.34
N ASP A 275 -14.76 18.02 14.45
CA ASP A 275 -14.94 19.47 14.42
C ASP A 275 -13.63 20.20 14.11
N PRO A 276 -13.69 21.35 13.41
CA PRO A 276 -12.56 22.23 13.26
C PRO A 276 -11.99 22.67 14.61
N GLY A 277 -10.67 22.86 14.68
CA GLY A 277 -10.02 23.24 15.93
C GLY A 277 -8.55 23.59 15.77
N THR A 278 -7.96 24.15 16.82
CA THR A 278 -6.52 24.39 16.89
C THR A 278 -5.84 23.18 17.51
N PHE A 279 -4.90 22.60 16.77
CA PHE A 279 -4.18 21.40 17.17
C PHE A 279 -2.68 21.68 17.21
N LYS A 280 -2.05 21.16 18.27
CA LYS A 280 -0.59 21.19 18.43
C LYS A 280 0.03 20.09 17.58
N LEU A 281 0.95 20.46 16.70
CA LEU A 281 1.75 19.54 15.89
C LEU A 281 3.21 19.59 16.34
N GLY A 282 3.91 18.47 16.19
CA GLY A 282 5.36 18.36 16.40
C GLY A 282 6.05 18.07 15.09
N ILE A 283 7.11 18.83 14.80
CA ILE A 283 8.03 18.60 13.68
C ILE A 283 9.40 18.28 14.26
N SER A 284 10.04 17.23 13.75
CA SER A 284 11.40 16.87 14.10
C SER A 284 12.33 16.90 12.88
N ARG A 285 13.64 16.79 13.13
CA ARG A 285 14.68 16.73 12.10
C ARG A 285 14.74 17.99 11.23
N LEU A 286 14.42 19.12 11.82
CA LEU A 286 14.77 20.43 11.28
C LEU A 286 16.26 20.69 11.54
N GLN A 287 16.84 21.63 10.79
CA GLN A 287 18.17 22.17 11.12
C GLN A 287 18.11 22.90 12.48
N PRO A 288 18.91 22.51 13.49
CA PRO A 288 18.90 23.14 14.81
C PRO A 288 19.17 24.64 14.76
N GLY A 289 18.45 25.41 15.57
CA GLY A 289 18.57 26.88 15.65
C GLY A 289 18.17 27.65 14.38
N LYS A 290 17.72 26.97 13.32
CA LYS A 290 17.33 27.61 12.07
C LYS A 290 15.90 28.15 12.17
N SER A 291 15.69 29.34 11.60
CA SER A 291 14.35 29.93 11.45
C SER A 291 13.61 29.31 10.27
N TYR A 292 12.33 29.00 10.49
CA TYR A 292 11.40 28.50 9.49
C TYR A 292 10.16 29.38 9.43
N ALA A 293 9.62 29.56 8.22
CA ALA A 293 8.40 30.30 7.98
C ALA A 293 7.29 29.39 7.44
N TYR A 294 6.06 29.70 7.84
CA TYR A 294 4.83 29.21 7.21
C TYR A 294 3.77 30.32 7.28
N GLY A 295 3.17 30.66 6.13
CA GLY A 295 2.30 31.84 6.04
C GLY A 295 3.04 33.12 6.48
N MET A 296 2.47 33.85 7.44
CA MET A 296 3.07 35.06 8.04
C MET A 296 3.82 34.78 9.35
N LYS A 297 3.89 33.53 9.79
CA LYS A 297 4.53 33.15 11.06
C LYS A 297 5.96 32.67 10.82
N THR A 298 6.85 33.04 11.74
CA THR A 298 8.23 32.55 11.80
C THR A 298 8.46 31.89 13.15
N LEU A 299 9.10 30.73 13.13
CA LEU A 299 9.45 29.93 14.31
C LEU A 299 10.91 29.49 14.19
N VAL A 300 11.55 29.24 15.33
CA VAL A 300 12.95 28.77 15.37
C VAL A 300 12.95 27.33 15.87
N ALA A 301 13.63 26.44 15.14
CA ALA A 301 13.86 25.08 15.61
C ALA A 301 14.76 25.10 16.85
N ASP A 302 14.48 24.24 17.82
CA ASP A 302 15.30 24.13 19.03
C ASP A 302 16.69 23.52 18.75
N GLY A 303 17.47 23.32 19.82
CA GLY A 303 18.82 22.76 19.74
C GLY A 303 18.86 21.32 19.22
N ASP A 304 17.75 20.59 19.31
CA ASP A 304 17.61 19.21 18.85
C ASP A 304 16.96 19.13 17.45
N GLY A 305 16.64 20.28 16.85
CA GLY A 305 15.98 20.35 15.55
C GLY A 305 14.49 20.01 15.61
N ASN A 306 13.85 20.22 16.75
CA ASN A 306 12.40 20.08 16.91
C ASN A 306 11.70 21.43 16.90
N LEU A 307 10.41 21.39 16.59
CA LEU A 307 9.54 22.55 16.56
C LEU A 307 8.11 22.12 16.86
N SER A 308 7.40 22.92 17.65
CA SER A 308 5.97 22.75 17.85
C SER A 308 5.20 23.93 17.29
N LEU A 309 4.05 23.64 16.66
CA LEU A 309 3.19 24.64 16.04
C LEU A 309 1.73 24.37 16.37
N ASP A 310 1.00 25.43 16.72
CA ASP A 310 -0.45 25.41 16.84
C ASP A 310 -1.08 25.81 15.50
N ILE A 311 -1.81 24.87 14.89
CA ILE A 311 -2.46 25.05 13.59
C ILE A 311 -3.97 24.93 13.76
N LEU A 312 -4.70 25.94 13.28
CA LEU A 312 -6.13 25.84 13.03
C LEU A 312 -6.33 24.89 11.85
N VAL A 313 -6.99 23.77 12.09
CA VAL A 313 -7.38 22.81 11.07
C VAL A 313 -8.89 22.94 10.84
N ASP A 314 -9.24 23.54 9.72
CA ASP A 314 -10.62 23.71 9.25
C ASP A 314 -10.69 23.32 7.77
N GLY A 315 -11.45 22.27 7.47
CA GLY A 315 -11.44 21.62 6.16
C GLY A 315 -10.02 21.27 5.69
N ARG A 316 -9.75 21.47 4.40
CA ARG A 316 -8.42 21.22 3.82
C ARG A 316 -7.44 22.32 4.24
N THR A 317 -6.58 22.02 5.21
CA THR A 317 -5.57 22.94 5.72
C THR A 317 -4.20 22.60 5.13
N HIS A 318 -3.59 23.56 4.41
CA HIS A 318 -2.26 23.40 3.81
C HIS A 318 -1.23 24.21 4.60
N VAL A 319 -0.13 23.56 4.96
CA VAL A 319 1.00 24.19 5.66
C VAL A 319 2.28 23.82 4.92
N HIS A 320 3.12 24.81 4.61
CA HIS A 320 4.44 24.57 4.03
C HIS A 320 5.49 25.28 4.88
N LEU A 321 6.23 24.50 5.65
CA LEU A 321 7.34 24.97 6.47
C LEU A 321 8.60 25.07 5.61
N LYS A 322 9.19 26.26 5.50
CA LYS A 322 10.41 26.51 4.71
C LYS A 322 11.46 27.23 5.55
N PRO A 323 12.76 26.94 5.39
CA PRO A 323 13.81 27.70 6.06
C PRO A 323 13.81 29.15 5.56
N VAL A 324 13.97 30.11 6.47
CA VAL A 324 14.17 31.51 6.12
C VAL A 324 15.59 31.67 5.57
N THR A 325 15.70 32.15 4.33
CA THR A 325 16.99 32.54 3.75
C THR A 325 17.39 33.88 4.36
N ILE A 326 18.62 33.94 4.88
CA ILE A 326 19.23 35.18 5.37
C ILE A 326 19.79 35.92 4.16
#